data_AF-A0A317GUW7-F1
#
_entry.id   AF-A0A317GUW7-F1
#
_cell.length_a   1.000
_cell.length_b   1.000
_cell.length_c   1.000
_cell.angle_alpha   90.00
_cell.angle_beta   90.00
_cell.angle_gamma   90.00
#
_symmetry.space_group_name_H-M   'P 1'
#
loop_
_entity.id
_entity.type
_entity.pdbx_description
1 polymer ?
#
loop_
_entity_poly.entity_id
_entity_poly.type
_entity_poly.pdbx_seq_one_letter_code
_entity_poly.pdbx_strand_id
1 'polypeptide(L)'
;MSDAADDKATGTATASGEDEDDDVFQDEPIPQHSRWVGILEWFDEKVYILVGIAFLVAALLSLVYGALALGNSLLTSMFLPAGFSLQALFNINKGGAQDIIALVSDLLLTLIIMEVLGTVVHHLRDGETTLRPFLFIGIISATRGILAVGARLSVSSPLNDTEFNQDMIELGVNAIVIIALGITMNLIGKYLEIGAIPRHEHGLIVGRRSRSGKSVASQATSAGASTTISSVATRALFVLMVLIILIALALIALLVSLGRL
;
A
#
# COMPACT_ATOMS: atom_id res chain seq x y z
N MET A 1 -41.17 63.02 72.23
CA MET A 1 -39.88 62.79 72.89
C MET A 1 -38.98 62.17 71.84
N SER A 2 -37.99 62.95 71.35
CA SER A 2 -36.89 62.64 70.40
C SER A 2 -37.21 61.85 69.12
N ASP A 3 -37.08 62.37 67.89
CA ASP A 3 -35.98 63.08 67.19
C ASP A 3 -35.00 62.13 66.44
N ALA A 4 -34.54 62.63 65.28
CA ALA A 4 -33.58 62.14 64.27
C ALA A 4 -34.12 61.10 63.25
N ALA A 5 -34.40 61.40 61.96
CA ALA A 5 -33.65 62.08 60.89
C ALA A 5 -32.47 61.27 60.33
N ASP A 6 -32.52 60.90 59.04
CA ASP A 6 -31.47 61.02 57.98
C ASP A 6 -31.93 60.21 56.74
N ASP A 7 -32.45 60.83 55.68
CA ASP A 7 -31.75 61.29 54.47
C ASP A 7 -30.84 60.26 53.78
N LYS A 8 -31.27 59.77 52.59
CA LYS A 8 -30.45 59.88 51.38
C LYS A 8 -31.26 59.59 50.12
N ALA A 9 -31.54 60.64 49.37
CA ALA A 9 -31.89 60.56 47.96
C ALA A 9 -30.65 60.23 47.13
N THR A 10 -30.71 59.31 46.15
CA THR A 10 -30.00 59.46 44.86
C THR A 10 -30.62 58.52 43.82
N GLY A 11 -31.12 59.08 42.72
CA GLY A 11 -31.59 58.31 41.56
C GLY A 11 -30.51 58.10 40.50
N THR A 12 -30.83 57.23 39.54
CA THR A 12 -30.36 57.18 38.12
C THR A 12 -31.01 55.90 37.53
N ALA A 13 -32.00 55.96 36.65
CA ALA A 13 -31.94 56.26 35.21
C ALA A 13 -31.31 55.11 34.37
N THR A 14 -32.11 54.60 33.42
CA THR A 14 -31.73 53.92 32.14
C THR A 14 -31.08 52.52 32.27
N ALA A 15 -31.30 51.51 31.43
CA ALA A 15 -31.60 51.40 30.00
C ALA A 15 -32.14 49.96 29.78
N SER A 16 -33.31 49.75 29.17
CA SER A 16 -33.50 49.29 27.78
C SER A 16 -32.65 48.10 27.33
N GLY A 17 -33.32 46.97 27.15
CA GLY A 17 -33.23 46.05 26.01
C GLY A 17 -31.87 45.49 25.65
N GLU A 18 -31.74 44.18 25.80
CA GLU A 18 -30.96 43.34 24.88
C GLU A 18 -31.71 42.01 24.75
N ASP A 19 -32.19 41.79 23.54
CA ASP A 19 -32.83 40.57 23.06
C ASP A 19 -31.86 39.40 23.28
N GLU A 20 -32.21 38.48 24.18
CA GLU A 20 -31.60 37.15 24.20
C GLU A 20 -32.16 36.42 22.98
N ASP A 21 -31.43 36.53 21.86
CA ASP A 21 -31.50 35.61 20.75
C ASP A 21 -31.24 34.21 21.31
N ASP A 22 -32.33 33.50 21.63
CA ASP A 22 -32.34 32.06 21.79
C ASP A 22 -31.89 31.47 20.44
N ASP A 23 -30.57 31.30 20.30
CA ASP A 23 -29.96 30.41 19.32
C ASP A 23 -30.48 29.00 19.61
N VAL A 24 -31.69 28.72 19.12
CA VAL A 24 -32.22 27.39 18.91
C VAL A 24 -31.24 26.70 17.98
N PHE A 25 -30.24 26.06 18.58
CA PHE A 25 -29.49 24.97 17.99
C PHE A 25 -30.55 23.96 17.55
N GLN A 26 -30.97 24.08 16.30
CA GLN A 26 -31.70 23.02 15.64
C GLN A 26 -30.74 21.84 15.66
N ASP A 27 -31.02 20.87 16.54
CA ASP A 27 -30.42 19.56 16.48
C ASP A 27 -30.61 19.06 15.05
N GLU A 28 -29.55 19.17 14.23
CA GLU A 28 -29.57 18.56 12.92
C GLU A 28 -29.88 17.07 13.12
N PRO A 29 -30.90 16.53 12.43
CA PRO A 29 -31.29 15.14 12.62
C PRO A 29 -30.10 14.24 12.28
N ILE A 30 -29.52 13.67 13.33
CA ILE A 30 -28.47 12.65 13.27
C ILE A 30 -28.94 11.58 12.28
N PRO A 31 -28.18 11.27 11.22
CA PRO A 31 -28.62 10.34 10.19
C PRO A 31 -28.99 8.99 10.84
N GLN A 32 -30.26 8.65 10.65
CA GLN A 32 -30.92 7.50 11.22
C GLN A 32 -30.09 6.24 10.94
N HIS A 33 -29.63 5.58 12.01
CA HIS A 33 -28.94 4.29 11.99
C HIS A 33 -29.69 3.31 11.09
N SER A 34 -29.25 3.24 9.83
CA SER A 34 -29.91 2.49 8.78
C SER A 34 -29.64 1.01 9.05
N ARG A 35 -30.71 0.23 9.21
CA ARG A 35 -30.72 -1.22 9.49
C ARG A 35 -29.86 -2.05 8.52
N TRP A 36 -29.44 -1.43 7.42
CA TRP A 36 -28.60 -1.96 6.36
C TRP A 36 -27.10 -1.93 6.68
N VAL A 37 -26.64 -1.05 7.57
CA VAL A 37 -25.21 -0.93 7.94
C VAL A 37 -24.76 -2.18 8.71
N GLY A 38 -25.55 -2.65 9.69
CA GLY A 38 -25.23 -3.87 10.44
C GLY A 38 -25.27 -5.16 9.61
N ILE A 39 -26.03 -5.20 8.50
CA ILE A 39 -26.01 -6.33 7.56
C ILE A 39 -24.72 -6.30 6.72
N LEU A 40 -24.24 -5.11 6.38
CA LEU A 40 -23.03 -4.92 5.58
C LEU A 40 -21.77 -5.24 6.40
N GLU A 41 -21.71 -4.79 7.66
CA GLU A 41 -20.60 -5.07 8.57
C GLU A 41 -20.42 -6.57 8.85
N TRP A 42 -21.53 -7.30 9.02
CA TRP A 42 -21.50 -8.76 9.19
C TRP A 42 -21.02 -9.49 7.93
N PHE A 43 -21.37 -8.99 6.74
CA PHE A 43 -20.92 -9.56 5.47
C PHE A 43 -19.42 -9.35 5.26
N ASP A 44 -18.92 -8.17 5.60
CA ASP A 44 -17.52 -7.79 5.44
C ASP A 44 -16.61 -8.73 6.25
N GLU A 45 -16.89 -8.87 7.55
CA GLU A 45 -16.12 -9.73 8.46
C GLU A 45 -16.11 -11.21 8.01
N LYS A 46 -17.25 -11.73 7.52
CA LYS A 46 -17.37 -13.13 7.10
C LYS A 46 -16.64 -13.41 5.79
N VAL A 47 -16.68 -12.49 4.84
CA VAL A 47 -15.96 -12.62 3.56
C VAL A 47 -14.46 -12.69 3.80
N TYR A 48 -13.93 -11.90 4.74
CA TYR A 48 -12.50 -11.89 5.05
C TYR A 48 -11.98 -13.20 5.60
N ILE A 49 -12.69 -13.77 6.57
CA ILE A 49 -12.35 -15.07 7.15
C ILE A 49 -12.44 -16.16 6.07
N LEU A 50 -13.46 -16.11 5.22
CA LEU A 50 -13.65 -17.08 4.13
C LEU A 50 -12.50 -17.05 3.12
N VAL A 51 -12.15 -15.86 2.61
CA VAL A 51 -11.06 -15.69 1.63
C VAL A 51 -9.72 -16.12 2.25
N GLY A 52 -9.47 -15.73 3.50
CA GLY A 52 -8.25 -16.12 4.21
C GLY A 52 -8.11 -17.63 4.36
N ILE A 53 -9.19 -18.33 4.75
CA ILE A 53 -9.22 -19.79 4.85
C ILE A 53 -9.02 -20.43 3.47
N ALA A 54 -9.68 -19.93 2.42
CA ALA A 54 -9.57 -20.49 1.08
C ALA A 54 -8.12 -20.43 0.56
N PHE A 55 -7.44 -19.29 0.72
CA PHE A 55 -6.04 -19.12 0.35
C PHE A 55 -5.10 -19.99 1.20
N LEU A 56 -5.36 -20.10 2.50
CA LEU A 56 -4.58 -20.95 3.40
C LEU A 56 -4.71 -22.43 3.01
N VAL A 57 -5.93 -22.89 2.71
CA VAL A 57 -6.18 -24.26 2.23
C VAL A 57 -5.50 -24.48 0.88
N ALA A 58 -5.58 -23.54 -0.06
CA ALA A 58 -4.91 -23.65 -1.35
C ALA A 58 -3.38 -23.74 -1.20
N ALA A 59 -2.77 -22.90 -0.36
CA ALA A 59 -1.35 -22.95 -0.06
C ALA A 59 -0.95 -24.29 0.57
N LEU A 60 -1.72 -24.78 1.54
CA LEU A 60 -1.45 -26.04 2.22
C LEU A 60 -1.60 -27.24 1.28
N LEU A 61 -2.66 -27.26 0.45
CA LEU A 61 -2.85 -28.30 -0.57
C LEU A 61 -1.73 -28.29 -1.60
N SER A 62 -1.33 -27.12 -2.11
CA SER A 62 -0.21 -26.97 -3.04
C SER A 62 1.08 -27.53 -2.44
N LEU A 63 1.40 -27.16 -1.20
CA LEU A 63 2.60 -27.62 -0.50
C LEU A 63 2.59 -29.13 -0.27
N VAL A 64 1.47 -29.67 0.22
CA VAL A 64 1.31 -31.10 0.50
C VAL A 64 1.37 -31.90 -0.79
N TYR A 65 0.71 -31.45 -1.86
CA TYR A 65 0.76 -32.11 -3.16
C TYR A 65 2.19 -32.22 -3.70
N GLY A 66 2.94 -31.12 -3.73
CA GLY A 66 4.33 -31.13 -4.19
C GLY A 66 5.24 -32.02 -3.33
N ALA A 67 5.07 -31.97 -2.01
CA ALA A 67 5.84 -32.82 -1.08
C ALA A 67 5.51 -34.32 -1.23
N LEU A 68 4.23 -34.67 -1.40
CA LEU A 68 3.80 -36.04 -1.62
C LEU A 68 4.21 -36.57 -3.00
N ALA A 69 4.16 -35.74 -4.04
CA ALA A 69 4.60 -36.09 -5.39
C ALA A 69 6.09 -36.46 -5.40
N LEU A 70 6.94 -35.59 -4.83
CA LEU A 70 8.36 -35.90 -4.65
C LEU A 70 8.54 -37.15 -3.77
N GLY A 71 7.86 -37.22 -2.62
CA GLY A 71 7.94 -38.38 -1.73
C GLY A 71 7.64 -39.70 -2.42
N ASN A 72 6.60 -39.75 -3.26
CA ASN A 72 6.19 -40.94 -3.98
C ASN A 72 7.19 -41.35 -5.08
N SER A 73 7.75 -40.38 -5.82
CA SER A 73 8.82 -40.64 -6.80
C SER A 73 10.06 -41.22 -6.14
N LEU A 74 10.45 -40.65 -5.00
CA LEU A 74 11.63 -41.07 -4.21
C LEU A 74 11.42 -42.44 -3.55
N LEU A 75 10.22 -42.70 -3.05
CA LEU A 75 9.88 -44.01 -2.47
C LEU A 75 9.88 -45.11 -3.54
N THR A 76 9.33 -44.81 -4.72
CA THR A 76 9.29 -45.76 -5.85
C THR A 76 10.70 -46.07 -6.37
N SER A 77 11.59 -45.07 -6.42
CA SER A 77 13.00 -45.29 -6.81
C SER A 77 13.80 -46.02 -5.73
N MET A 78 13.40 -45.94 -4.47
CA MET A 78 14.00 -46.66 -3.35
C MET A 78 13.53 -48.13 -3.24
N PHE A 79 12.26 -48.39 -3.55
CA PHE A 79 11.61 -49.71 -3.47
C PHE A 79 11.37 -50.34 -4.85
N LEU A 80 12.46 -50.59 -5.60
CA LEU A 80 12.37 -51.42 -6.81
C LEU A 80 12.00 -52.87 -6.45
N PRO A 81 11.45 -53.66 -7.39
CA PRO A 81 11.17 -55.09 -7.20
C PRO A 81 12.38 -55.92 -6.72
N ALA A 82 13.61 -55.40 -6.88
CA ALA A 82 14.85 -56.02 -6.45
C ALA A 82 15.26 -55.72 -4.99
N GLY A 83 14.48 -54.90 -4.25
CA GLY A 83 14.74 -54.54 -2.86
C GLY A 83 15.16 -53.08 -2.64
N PHE A 84 15.56 -52.77 -1.39
CA PHE A 84 15.97 -51.43 -0.96
C PHE A 84 17.41 -51.11 -1.38
N SER A 85 17.61 -50.02 -2.12
CA SER A 85 18.95 -49.57 -2.52
C SER A 85 19.17 -48.09 -2.17
N LEU A 86 20.15 -47.81 -1.30
CA LEU A 86 20.54 -46.44 -0.94
C LEU A 86 21.24 -45.71 -2.08
N GLN A 87 21.94 -46.43 -2.97
CA GLN A 87 22.54 -45.80 -4.16
C GLN A 87 21.49 -45.22 -5.12
N ALA A 88 20.25 -45.73 -5.15
CA ALA A 88 19.18 -45.16 -5.98
C ALA A 88 18.72 -43.78 -5.49
N LEU A 89 18.88 -43.48 -4.20
CA LEU A 89 18.60 -42.15 -3.64
C LEU A 89 19.57 -41.10 -4.17
N PHE A 90 20.85 -41.47 -4.32
CA PHE A 90 21.92 -40.55 -4.78
C PHE A 90 22.14 -40.58 -6.29
N ASN A 91 21.69 -41.64 -6.99
CA ASN A 91 21.56 -41.64 -8.45
C ASN A 91 20.30 -40.87 -8.84
N ILE A 92 20.37 -39.55 -8.69
CA ILE A 92 19.39 -38.61 -9.24
C ILE A 92 19.50 -38.70 -10.77
N ASN A 93 18.88 -39.73 -11.35
CA ASN A 93 18.62 -39.80 -12.77
C ASN A 93 17.78 -38.58 -13.18
N LYS A 94 17.69 -38.31 -14.49
CA LYS A 94 16.93 -37.17 -15.04
C LYS A 94 15.53 -36.97 -14.45
N GLY A 95 14.88 -38.03 -13.94
CA GLY A 95 13.60 -37.95 -13.23
C GLY A 95 13.67 -37.22 -11.87
N GLY A 96 14.68 -37.46 -11.04
CA GLY A 96 14.76 -36.83 -9.71
C GLY A 96 15.05 -35.33 -9.77
N ALA A 97 15.83 -34.87 -10.76
CA ALA A 97 16.02 -33.43 -10.99
C ALA A 97 14.70 -32.74 -11.37
N GLN A 98 13.90 -33.39 -12.22
CA GLN A 98 12.60 -32.88 -12.63
C GLN A 98 11.61 -32.79 -11.46
N ASP A 99 11.60 -33.78 -10.56
CA ASP A 99 10.74 -33.77 -9.38
C ASP A 99 11.13 -32.67 -8.38
N ILE A 100 12.43 -32.40 -8.23
CA ILE A 100 12.93 -31.27 -7.42
C ILE A 100 12.48 -29.95 -8.04
N ILE A 101 12.56 -29.81 -9.37
CA ILE A 101 12.05 -28.61 -10.07
C ILE A 101 10.56 -28.42 -9.81
N ALA A 102 9.77 -29.48 -9.93
CA ALA A 102 8.33 -29.43 -9.67
C ALA A 102 8.06 -29.00 -8.22
N LEU A 103 8.76 -29.57 -7.25
CA LEU A 103 8.64 -29.17 -5.84
C LEU A 103 9.00 -27.69 -5.66
N VAL A 104 10.14 -27.26 -6.20
CA VAL A 104 10.59 -25.86 -6.08
C VAL A 104 9.56 -24.92 -6.72
N SER A 105 9.02 -25.28 -7.89
CA SER A 105 7.93 -24.56 -8.54
C SER A 105 6.67 -24.50 -7.67
N ASP A 106 6.29 -25.59 -7.00
CA ASP A 106 5.12 -25.64 -6.10
C ASP A 106 5.35 -24.83 -4.82
N LEU A 107 6.57 -24.81 -4.27
CA LEU A 107 6.96 -23.93 -3.16
C LEU A 107 6.93 -22.46 -3.59
N LEU A 108 7.43 -22.20 -4.79
CA LEU A 108 7.33 -20.94 -5.52
C LEU A 108 5.94 -20.69 -6.13
N LEU A 109 4.93 -21.50 -5.85
CA LEU A 109 3.53 -21.12 -6.01
C LEU A 109 2.92 -20.84 -4.64
N THR A 110 3.19 -21.71 -3.68
CA THR A 110 2.74 -21.64 -2.28
C THR A 110 3.12 -20.31 -1.65
N LEU A 111 4.39 -19.89 -1.74
CA LEU A 111 4.82 -18.60 -1.19
C LEU A 111 4.09 -17.38 -1.87
N ILE A 112 3.44 -17.49 -3.04
CA ILE A 112 2.84 -16.40 -3.86
C ILE A 112 1.44 -16.26 -3.31
N ILE A 113 0.78 -17.40 -3.11
CA ILE A 113 -0.49 -17.51 -2.44
C ILE A 113 -0.35 -16.99 -1.00
N MET A 114 0.72 -17.37 -0.30
CA MET A 114 0.99 -16.89 1.08
C MET A 114 1.26 -15.39 1.14
N GLU A 115 1.98 -14.85 0.16
CA GLU A 115 2.27 -13.41 0.08
C GLU A 115 1.00 -12.61 -0.25
N VAL A 116 0.21 -13.07 -1.23
CA VAL A 116 -1.09 -12.48 -1.57
C VAL A 116 -2.07 -12.60 -0.41
N LEU A 117 -2.06 -13.70 0.35
CA LEU A 117 -2.83 -13.81 1.57
C LEU A 117 -2.41 -12.74 2.59
N GLY A 118 -1.11 -12.50 2.74
CA GLY A 118 -0.59 -11.42 3.58
C GLY A 118 -1.09 -10.04 3.14
N THR A 119 -1.14 -9.77 1.83
CA THR A 119 -1.64 -8.48 1.30
C THR A 119 -3.11 -8.31 1.53
N VAL A 120 -3.89 -9.34 1.23
CA VAL A 120 -5.34 -9.36 1.40
C VAL A 120 -5.65 -9.16 2.88
N VAL A 121 -5.02 -9.89 3.79
CA VAL A 121 -5.24 -9.73 5.23
C VAL A 121 -4.86 -8.33 5.72
N HIS A 122 -3.74 -7.76 5.27
CA HIS A 122 -3.34 -6.41 5.67
C HIS A 122 -4.28 -5.33 5.11
N HIS A 123 -4.62 -5.40 3.84
CA HIS A 123 -5.54 -4.48 3.18
C HIS A 123 -6.92 -4.45 3.85
N LEU A 124 -7.41 -5.62 4.24
CA LEU A 124 -8.72 -5.79 4.85
C LEU A 124 -8.75 -5.46 6.34
N ARG A 125 -7.60 -5.51 7.04
CA ARG A 125 -7.52 -5.13 8.47
C ARG A 125 -7.42 -3.64 8.71
N ASP A 126 -6.64 -2.95 7.88
CA ASP A 126 -6.29 -1.56 8.15
C ASP A 126 -7.22 -0.57 7.43
N GLY A 127 -8.01 -1.00 6.43
CA GLY A 127 -9.03 -0.19 5.73
C GLY A 127 -8.49 1.02 4.95
N GLU A 128 -7.26 1.44 5.24
CA GLU A 128 -6.57 2.57 4.63
C GLU A 128 -5.42 2.06 3.75
N THR A 129 -5.56 2.23 2.45
CA THR A 129 -4.50 1.92 1.48
C THR A 129 -3.40 2.97 1.57
N THR A 130 -2.48 2.82 2.53
CA THR A 130 -1.22 3.55 2.45
C THR A 130 -0.39 2.96 1.30
N LEU A 131 0.20 3.82 0.46
CA LEU A 131 0.98 3.35 -0.70
C LEU A 131 2.19 2.50 -0.28
N ARG A 132 2.75 2.77 0.90
CA ARG A 132 4.00 2.18 1.37
C ARG A 132 3.93 0.65 1.55
N PRO A 133 2.95 0.08 2.27
CA PRO A 133 2.77 -1.39 2.35
C PRO A 133 2.49 -2.03 0.98
N PHE A 134 1.68 -1.39 0.13
CA PHE A 134 1.40 -1.91 -1.21
C PHE A 134 2.68 -2.00 -2.07
N LEU A 135 3.51 -0.96 -2.06
CA LEU A 135 4.79 -0.95 -2.77
C LEU A 135 5.76 -2.00 -2.24
N PHE A 136 5.84 -2.15 -0.91
CA PHE A 136 6.68 -3.17 -0.30
C PHE A 136 6.26 -4.57 -0.74
N ILE A 137 4.96 -4.86 -0.72
CA ILE A 137 4.51 -6.19 -1.12
C ILE A 137 4.65 -6.39 -2.63
N GLY A 138 4.44 -5.35 -3.45
CA GLY A 138 4.73 -5.42 -4.88
C GLY A 138 6.20 -5.79 -5.17
N ILE A 139 7.15 -5.26 -4.39
CA ILE A 139 8.57 -5.62 -4.49
C ILE A 139 8.79 -7.07 -4.07
N ILE A 140 8.24 -7.52 -2.94
CA ILE A 140 8.38 -8.91 -2.47
C ILE A 140 7.79 -9.90 -3.49
N SER A 141 6.64 -9.58 -4.08
CA SER A 141 6.01 -10.40 -5.13
C SER A 141 6.91 -10.51 -6.37
N ALA A 142 7.50 -9.40 -6.82
CA ALA A 142 8.35 -9.40 -8.01
C ALA A 142 9.71 -10.08 -7.75
N THR A 143 10.33 -9.91 -6.58
CA THR A 143 11.57 -10.65 -6.22
C THR A 143 11.32 -12.16 -6.19
N ARG A 144 10.16 -12.56 -5.70
CA ARG A 144 9.74 -13.96 -5.70
C ARG A 144 9.54 -14.51 -7.10
N GLY A 145 8.98 -13.74 -8.03
CA GLY A 145 8.91 -14.09 -9.45
C GLY A 145 10.30 -14.35 -10.05
N ILE A 146 11.30 -13.52 -9.71
CA ILE A 146 12.70 -13.71 -10.14
C ILE A 146 13.27 -15.01 -9.60
N LEU A 147 13.08 -15.30 -8.31
CA LEU A 147 13.53 -16.56 -7.71
C LEU A 147 12.86 -17.75 -8.40
N ALA A 148 11.61 -17.61 -8.83
CA ALA A 148 10.89 -18.67 -9.49
C ALA A 148 11.41 -18.99 -10.88
N VAL A 149 11.54 -17.97 -11.71
CA VAL A 149 12.13 -18.10 -13.05
C VAL A 149 13.58 -18.59 -12.95
N GLY A 150 14.37 -18.01 -12.03
CA GLY A 150 15.77 -18.39 -11.82
C GLY A 150 15.94 -19.85 -11.36
N ALA A 151 15.08 -20.35 -10.48
CA ALA A 151 15.10 -21.74 -10.06
C ALA A 151 14.76 -22.70 -11.21
N ARG A 152 13.76 -22.35 -12.05
CA ARG A 152 13.43 -23.11 -13.26
C ARG A 152 14.63 -23.15 -14.22
N LEU A 153 15.22 -21.99 -14.53
CA LEU A 153 16.38 -21.88 -15.44
C LEU A 153 17.65 -22.57 -14.92
N SER A 154 17.84 -22.65 -13.60
CA SER A 154 19.05 -23.26 -13.01
C SER A 154 19.10 -24.78 -13.17
N VAL A 155 17.95 -25.43 -13.37
CA VAL A 155 17.87 -26.89 -13.33
C VAL A 155 17.25 -27.44 -14.63
N SER A 156 16.41 -26.67 -15.31
CA SER A 156 15.90 -26.98 -16.65
C SER A 156 16.76 -26.31 -17.71
N SER A 157 17.44 -27.10 -18.53
CA SER A 157 17.99 -26.58 -19.79
C SER A 157 16.82 -26.32 -20.76
N PRO A 158 16.65 -25.10 -21.28
CA PRO A 158 15.60 -24.79 -22.23
C PRO A 158 15.64 -25.75 -23.42
N LEU A 159 14.48 -26.22 -23.88
CA LEU A 159 14.42 -27.15 -25.00
C LEU A 159 14.68 -26.44 -26.34
N ASN A 160 14.43 -25.13 -26.39
CA ASN A 160 14.61 -24.28 -27.56
C ASN A 160 14.94 -22.82 -27.16
N ASP A 161 15.47 -22.06 -28.11
CA ASP A 161 15.83 -20.65 -27.93
C ASP A 161 14.62 -19.77 -27.60
N THR A 162 13.41 -20.18 -27.98
CA THR A 162 12.18 -19.41 -27.73
C THR A 162 11.77 -19.47 -26.25
N GLU A 163 11.84 -20.64 -25.63
CA GLU A 163 11.59 -20.85 -24.20
C GLU A 163 12.60 -20.08 -23.35
N PHE A 164 13.88 -20.16 -23.71
CA PHE A 164 14.93 -19.41 -23.03
C PHE A 164 14.70 -17.89 -23.10
N ASN A 165 14.36 -17.38 -24.29
CA ASN A 165 14.05 -15.95 -24.45
C ASN A 165 12.82 -15.55 -23.64
N GLN A 166 11.77 -16.39 -23.60
CA GLN A 166 10.57 -16.11 -22.82
C GLN A 166 10.89 -16.04 -21.31
N ASP A 167 11.67 -16.99 -20.79
CA ASP A 167 12.09 -16.98 -19.38
C ASP A 167 12.99 -15.78 -19.06
N MET A 168 13.94 -15.43 -19.95
CA MET A 168 14.77 -14.23 -19.79
C MET A 168 13.93 -12.95 -19.76
N ILE A 169 12.85 -12.91 -20.55
CA ILE A 169 11.93 -11.78 -20.58
C ILE A 169 11.11 -11.71 -19.30
N GLU A 170 10.55 -12.82 -18.84
CA GLU A 170 9.83 -12.87 -17.56
C GLU A 170 10.75 -12.41 -16.41
N LEU A 171 12.01 -12.83 -16.41
CA LEU A 171 13.02 -12.40 -15.45
C LEU A 171 13.29 -10.89 -15.54
N GLY A 172 13.51 -10.37 -16.74
CA GLY A 172 13.78 -8.96 -17.01
C GLY A 172 12.60 -8.05 -16.63
N VAL A 173 11.37 -8.46 -16.94
CA VAL A 173 10.15 -7.74 -16.58
C VAL A 173 10.00 -7.66 -15.06
N ASN A 174 10.18 -8.77 -14.33
CA ASN A 174 10.13 -8.74 -12.87
C ASN A 174 11.21 -7.81 -12.28
N ALA A 175 12.42 -7.81 -12.81
CA ALA A 175 13.49 -6.92 -12.37
C ALA A 175 13.17 -5.44 -12.61
N ILE A 176 12.63 -5.11 -13.78
CA ILE A 176 12.20 -3.75 -14.12
C ILE A 176 11.08 -3.29 -13.17
N VAL A 177 10.11 -4.16 -12.86
CA VAL A 177 9.03 -3.85 -11.90
C VAL A 177 9.58 -3.53 -10.51
N ILE A 178 10.55 -4.31 -10.00
CA ILE A 178 11.19 -4.03 -8.69
C ILE A 178 11.85 -2.64 -8.69
N ILE A 179 12.60 -2.32 -9.75
CA ILE A 179 13.28 -1.02 -9.87
C ILE A 179 12.24 0.11 -9.89
N ALA A 180 11.16 -0.04 -10.65
CA ALA A 180 10.08 0.95 -10.73
C ALA A 180 9.41 1.19 -9.37
N LEU A 181 9.06 0.11 -8.67
CA LEU A 181 8.44 0.19 -7.34
C LEU A 181 9.41 0.79 -6.31
N GLY A 182 10.70 0.41 -6.35
CA GLY A 182 11.73 0.95 -5.47
C GLY A 182 11.96 2.45 -5.68
N ILE A 183 11.98 2.92 -6.93
CA ILE A 183 12.05 4.34 -7.25
C ILE A 183 10.81 5.06 -6.72
N THR A 184 9.61 4.53 -6.98
CA THR A 184 8.35 5.12 -6.49
C THR A 184 8.36 5.26 -4.97
N MET A 185 8.83 4.25 -4.25
CA MET A 185 8.94 4.25 -2.80
C MET A 185 9.91 5.33 -2.29
N ASN A 186 11.05 5.50 -2.95
CA ASN A 186 12.03 6.54 -2.63
C ASN A 186 11.44 7.95 -2.85
N LEU A 187 10.70 8.14 -3.94
CA LEU A 187 10.03 9.40 -4.25
C LEU A 187 8.99 9.75 -3.17
N ILE A 188 8.10 8.81 -2.82
CA ILE A 188 7.04 9.03 -1.81
C ILE A 188 7.63 9.48 -0.47
N GLY A 189 8.74 8.87 -0.04
CA GLY A 189 9.40 9.21 1.23
C GLY A 189 9.88 10.67 1.27
N LYS A 190 10.42 11.17 0.14
CA LYS A 190 10.93 12.55 0.04
C LYS A 190 9.79 13.59 0.00
N TYR A 191 8.61 13.24 -0.50
CA TYR A 191 7.47 14.16 -0.57
C TYR A 191 6.80 14.43 0.76
N LEU A 192 6.76 13.43 1.65
CA LEU A 192 6.13 13.57 2.96
C LEU A 192 6.99 14.39 3.93
N GLU A 193 8.32 14.37 3.77
CA GLU A 193 9.25 15.13 4.62
C GLU A 193 9.25 16.64 4.30
N ILE A 194 9.01 17.00 3.04
CA ILE A 194 8.91 18.39 2.57
C ILE A 194 7.57 19.07 2.93
N GLY A 195 6.55 18.29 3.32
CA GLY A 195 5.25 18.79 3.77
C GLY A 195 5.15 19.04 5.28
N ALA A 196 6.16 18.69 6.07
CA ALA A 196 6.20 19.01 7.50
C ALA A 196 6.47 20.51 7.67
N ILE A 197 5.40 21.31 7.65
CA ILE A 197 5.43 22.72 8.00
C ILE A 197 6.15 22.82 9.36
N PRO A 198 7.21 23.64 9.50
CA PRO A 198 7.75 23.92 10.81
C PRO A 198 6.62 24.57 11.60
N ARG A 199 6.09 23.87 12.62
CA ARG A 199 5.25 24.51 13.62
C ARG A 199 6.10 25.63 14.20
N HIS A 200 5.86 26.85 13.72
CA HIS A 200 6.20 28.04 14.48
C HIS A 200 5.48 27.87 15.81
N GLU A 201 6.23 27.49 16.83
CA GLU A 201 5.79 27.57 18.21
C GLU A 201 5.26 28.99 18.41
N HIS A 202 3.94 29.11 18.51
CA HIS A 202 3.28 30.30 19.01
C HIS A 202 3.54 30.36 20.52
N GLY A 203 4.78 30.70 20.86
CA GLY A 203 5.13 31.22 22.17
C GLY A 203 4.50 32.59 22.33
N LEU A 204 3.32 32.61 22.95
CA LEU A 204 2.76 33.69 23.79
C LEU A 204 3.38 35.09 23.60
N ILE A 205 2.70 35.95 22.83
CA ILE A 205 2.93 37.40 22.92
C ILE A 205 2.04 37.99 24.00
N VAL A 206 2.68 38.30 25.12
CA VAL A 206 2.26 39.28 26.11
C VAL A 206 2.07 40.64 25.42
N GLY A 207 0.90 41.23 25.63
CA GLY A 207 0.52 42.51 25.03
C GLY A 207 1.40 43.68 25.47
N ARG A 208 1.69 44.57 24.52
CA ARG A 208 2.09 45.94 24.82
C ARG A 208 1.57 46.90 23.75
N ARG A 209 0.62 47.75 24.16
CA ARG A 209 0.20 48.95 23.44
C ARG A 209 1.42 49.79 23.08
N SER A 210 1.50 50.24 21.83
CA SER A 210 2.04 51.56 21.55
C SER A 210 1.38 52.17 20.33
N ARG A 211 1.05 53.45 20.49
CA ARG A 211 0.22 54.32 19.67
C ARG A 211 1.18 55.33 19.04
N SER A 212 1.32 55.40 17.71
CA SER A 212 1.76 56.62 17.02
C SER A 212 1.74 56.52 15.50
N GLY A 213 0.91 57.36 14.86
CA GLY A 213 1.30 58.24 13.75
C GLY A 213 1.78 57.70 12.38
N LYS A 214 0.89 57.85 11.38
CA LYS A 214 1.09 58.61 10.11
C LYS A 214 2.04 58.06 9.01
N SER A 215 1.46 57.60 7.90
CA SER A 215 1.96 57.66 6.49
C SER A 215 0.99 56.88 5.58
N VAL A 216 0.10 57.52 4.81
CA VAL A 216 0.23 57.87 3.37
C VAL A 216 0.68 56.73 2.44
N ALA A 217 -0.28 56.31 1.60
CA ALA A 217 -0.22 55.83 0.21
C ALA A 217 0.89 54.87 -0.30
N SER A 218 0.46 53.68 -0.73
CA SER A 218 0.84 52.99 -2.00
C SER A 218 -0.14 51.82 -2.17
N GLN A 219 -1.08 51.89 -3.11
CA GLN A 219 -0.93 51.54 -4.53
C GLN A 219 -0.58 50.06 -4.76
N ALA A 220 -1.37 49.47 -5.65
CA ALA A 220 -1.08 48.33 -6.53
C ALA A 220 -1.29 46.90 -6.02
N THR A 221 -2.38 46.32 -6.54
CA THR A 221 -2.39 45.08 -7.34
C THR A 221 -1.77 43.81 -6.74
N SER A 222 -2.61 42.81 -6.47
CA SER A 222 -2.63 41.56 -7.26
C SER A 222 -3.61 40.56 -6.65
N ALA A 223 -4.78 40.48 -7.28
CA ALA A 223 -5.55 39.25 -7.31
C ALA A 223 -4.75 38.24 -8.16
N GLY A 224 -4.52 37.04 -7.64
CA GLY A 224 -3.82 35.99 -8.36
C GLY A 224 -3.06 35.05 -7.45
N ALA A 225 -3.75 34.41 -6.50
CA ALA A 225 -3.23 33.24 -5.80
C ALA A 225 -3.16 32.06 -6.78
N SER A 226 -2.17 32.10 -7.68
CA SER A 226 -1.82 31.01 -8.56
C SER A 226 -1.08 29.95 -7.74
N THR A 227 -1.75 28.80 -7.61
CA THR A 227 -1.22 27.46 -7.35
C THR A 227 0.28 27.31 -7.62
N THR A 228 1.09 27.59 -6.61
CA THR A 228 2.51 27.21 -6.61
C THR A 228 2.57 25.77 -6.10
N ILE A 229 2.12 24.83 -6.94
CA ILE A 229 2.42 23.41 -6.76
C ILE A 229 3.94 23.31 -6.72
N SER A 230 4.49 22.84 -5.60
CA SER A 230 5.94 22.78 -5.38
C SER A 230 6.62 22.16 -6.60
N SER A 231 7.50 22.93 -7.26
CA SER A 231 8.16 22.53 -8.51
C SER A 231 8.90 21.19 -8.41
N VAL A 232 9.26 20.79 -7.20
CA VAL A 232 9.84 19.49 -6.88
C VAL A 232 8.84 18.36 -7.13
N ALA A 233 7.61 18.46 -6.62
CA ALA A 233 6.54 17.47 -6.82
C ALA A 233 6.25 17.23 -8.28
N THR A 234 6.13 18.30 -9.07
CA THR A 234 5.92 18.20 -10.51
C THR A 234 7.10 17.49 -11.20
N ARG A 235 8.34 17.72 -10.74
CA ARG A 235 9.54 17.09 -11.30
C ARG A 235 9.63 15.60 -10.99
N ALA A 236 9.30 15.15 -9.79
CA ALA A 236 9.35 13.70 -9.55
C ALA A 236 8.14 12.96 -10.12
N LEU A 237 6.97 13.59 -10.16
CA LEU A 237 5.81 12.99 -10.83
C LEU A 237 6.08 12.87 -12.33
N PHE A 238 6.80 13.84 -12.92
CA PHE A 238 7.32 13.73 -14.28
C PHE A 238 8.35 12.60 -14.44
N VAL A 239 9.33 12.47 -13.54
CA VAL A 239 10.30 11.36 -13.57
C VAL A 239 9.62 10.00 -13.45
N LEU A 240 8.63 9.87 -12.56
CA LEU A 240 7.81 8.68 -12.39
C LEU A 240 7.05 8.36 -13.69
N MET A 241 6.38 9.36 -14.28
CA MET A 241 5.64 9.18 -15.53
C MET A 241 6.56 8.74 -16.66
N VAL A 242 7.72 9.39 -16.80
CA VAL A 242 8.73 9.04 -17.81
C VAL A 242 9.25 7.63 -17.59
N LEU A 243 9.52 7.23 -16.35
CA LEU A 243 9.96 5.88 -16.02
C LEU A 243 8.89 4.84 -16.41
N ILE A 244 7.63 5.06 -16.02
CA ILE A 244 6.51 4.17 -16.38
C ILE A 244 6.35 4.07 -17.89
N ILE A 245 6.44 5.19 -18.61
CA ILE A 245 6.37 5.22 -20.08
C ILE A 245 7.54 4.45 -20.70
N LEU A 246 8.76 4.62 -20.20
CA LEU A 246 9.93 3.89 -20.71
C LEU A 246 9.81 2.38 -20.46
N ILE A 247 9.27 1.99 -19.32
CA ILE A 247 9.01 0.58 -18.99
C ILE A 247 7.92 0.01 -19.91
N ALA A 248 6.82 0.74 -20.12
CA ALA A 248 5.76 0.33 -21.02
C ALA A 248 6.26 0.22 -22.48
N LEU A 249 7.07 1.17 -22.93
CA LEU A 249 7.69 1.14 -24.27
C LEU A 249 8.68 -0.01 -24.40
N ALA A 250 9.49 -0.29 -23.38
CA ALA A 250 10.39 -1.43 -23.37
C ALA A 250 9.60 -2.75 -23.45
N LEU A 251 8.51 -2.88 -22.68
CA LEU A 251 7.59 -4.02 -22.73
C LEU A 251 6.92 -4.18 -24.10
N ILE A 252 6.45 -3.09 -24.71
CA ILE A 252 5.82 -3.12 -26.05
C ILE A 252 6.86 -3.50 -27.10
N ALA A 253 8.05 -2.90 -27.08
CA ALA A 253 9.13 -3.23 -28.01
C ALA A 253 9.57 -4.69 -27.88
N LEU A 254 9.58 -5.21 -26.65
CA LEU A 254 9.88 -6.61 -26.35
C LEU A 254 8.78 -7.56 -26.88
N LEU A 255 7.51 -7.21 -26.70
CA LEU A 255 6.37 -7.96 -27.25
C LEU A 255 6.38 -8.00 -28.78
N VAL A 256 6.70 -6.89 -29.43
CA VAL A 256 6.85 -6.79 -30.89
C VAL A 256 8.07 -7.60 -31.36
N SER A 257 9.19 -7.53 -30.64
CA SER A 257 10.41 -8.31 -30.95
C SER A 257 10.20 -9.82 -30.85
N LEU A 258 9.17 -10.28 -30.12
CA LEU A 258 8.83 -11.69 -29.97
C LEU A 258 7.80 -12.19 -31.00
N GLY A 259 7.36 -11.33 -31.94
CA GLY A 259 6.39 -11.69 -32.97
C GLY A 259 5.01 -12.08 -32.42
N ARG A 260 4.67 -11.63 -31.20
CA ARG A 260 3.36 -11.88 -30.57
C ARG A 260 2.35 -10.74 -30.77
N LEU A 261 2.65 -9.80 -31.67
CA LEU A 261 1.78 -8.72 -32.16
C LEU A 261 1.91 -8.61 -33.68
#